data_AF-A0A8H8CGX1-F1
#
_entry.id   AF-A0A8H8CGX1-F1
#
_cell.length_a   1.000
_cell.length_b   1.000
_cell.length_c   1.000
_cell.angle_alpha   90.00
_cell.angle_beta   90.00
_cell.angle_gamma   90.00
#
_symmetry.space_group_name_H-M   'P 1'
#
loop_
_entity.id
_entity.type
_entity.pdbx_description
1 polymer ?
#
loop_
_entity_poly.entity_id
_entity_poly.type
_entity_poly.pdbx_seq_one_letter_code
_entity_poly.pdbx_strand_id
1 'polypeptide(L)'
;MKPNSYPEPPPFQWDPYPVRVPLPVYPPTEPLPHPLPSLPSPPRQPNFSAPYTLTTHLFPACYLRSTRPAPVPTPPSPSLSKDERKQFLKETRKELDRLRTFKETDGYPRVLWNCVNRYVKNGLNEKQANAGVTLFFAHANGFPKEIFEPTLAHLLSSPAAAVIDEVWVWESIQHGDAALINAPSASGLFDWQDNGRDISNFLLYFMPSSSTASTLPTHLPRVSTECTATRARSGFASRNLIAIGHSYGGCTSALAAILYPSLFKALYLIDPVILSPTPPPPLPAGTTPSGDLALGALSRRDGWESREEALASFSQNPFFKAWDPEVLKIYIECGTHFVEQESGKRTLRLKMPGVQEAVVFVEVHTEKEVFHLLGSGGFEGLSSSEKEAPDSSQKKKKTIDDIPIRWCVPGKPGARELRDEVGGTQQRVWLRSMRSHWTGRGRGVRDTNVRILGGGHLIPQEAPKELADDLGEYILELSSSEYPSSISPSDTPRTRQFNVKASL
;
A
#
# COMPACT_ATOMS: atom_id res chain seq x y z
N MET A 1 11.58 13.75 -17.05
CA MET A 1 10.22 13.19 -16.94
C MET A 1 10.02 12.18 -18.07
N LYS A 2 9.28 11.09 -17.83
CA LYS A 2 9.02 10.11 -18.89
C LYS A 2 7.99 10.68 -19.90
N PRO A 3 8.00 10.23 -21.17
CA PRO A 3 7.07 10.73 -22.19
C PRO A 3 5.59 10.50 -21.83
N ASN A 4 5.29 9.46 -21.06
CA ASN A 4 3.94 9.09 -20.61
C ASN A 4 3.62 9.61 -19.20
N SER A 5 4.39 10.55 -18.64
CA SER A 5 4.06 11.21 -17.37
C SER A 5 2.85 12.14 -17.51
N TYR A 6 2.10 12.35 -16.43
CA TYR A 6 1.21 13.50 -16.33
C TYR A 6 2.02 14.80 -16.35
N PRO A 7 1.64 15.78 -17.19
CA PRO A 7 2.30 17.08 -17.17
C PRO A 7 1.99 17.81 -15.88
N GLU A 8 2.81 18.80 -15.56
CA GLU A 8 2.58 19.70 -14.43
C GLU A 8 1.23 20.43 -14.62
N PRO A 9 0.30 20.38 -13.65
CA PRO A 9 -0.94 21.14 -13.71
C PRO A 9 -0.71 22.62 -13.39
N PRO A 10 -1.68 23.51 -13.66
CA PRO A 10 -1.67 24.85 -13.06
C PRO A 10 -1.59 24.76 -11.52
N PRO A 11 -0.99 25.76 -10.84
CA PRO A 11 -0.95 25.78 -9.39
C PRO A 11 -2.35 25.61 -8.78
N PHE A 12 -2.46 24.72 -7.80
CA PHE A 12 -3.72 24.44 -7.11
C PHE A 12 -3.53 24.46 -5.59
N GLN A 13 -4.62 24.68 -4.87
CA GLN A 13 -4.69 24.63 -3.41
C GLN A 13 -5.83 23.71 -3.00
N TRP A 14 -5.81 23.28 -1.74
CA TRP A 14 -6.89 22.53 -1.12
C TRP A 14 -7.18 23.11 0.26
N ASP A 15 -8.39 22.90 0.74
CA ASP A 15 -8.78 23.32 2.07
C ASP A 15 -7.99 22.51 3.12
N PRO A 16 -7.53 23.14 4.21
CA PRO A 16 -6.93 22.42 5.33
C PRO A 16 -7.83 21.29 5.80
N TYR A 17 -7.25 20.11 6.02
CA TYR A 17 -7.99 18.94 6.48
C TYR A 17 -7.56 18.60 7.91
N PRO A 18 -8.50 18.36 8.84
CA PRO A 18 -8.15 17.92 10.18
C PRO A 18 -7.37 16.61 10.14
N VAL A 19 -6.15 16.61 10.67
CA VAL A 19 -5.30 15.41 10.76
C VAL A 19 -5.37 14.86 12.17
N ARG A 20 -5.83 13.61 12.31
CA ARG A 20 -5.79 12.92 13.60
C ARG A 20 -4.34 12.57 13.95
N VAL A 21 -3.95 12.80 15.20
CA VAL A 21 -2.63 12.40 15.71
C VAL A 21 -2.59 10.87 15.79
N PRO A 22 -1.65 10.20 15.09
CA PRO A 22 -1.55 8.75 15.16
C PRO A 22 -1.15 8.29 16.56
N LEU A 23 -1.77 7.22 17.03
CA LEU A 23 -1.40 6.57 18.28
C LEU A 23 0.08 6.12 18.25
N PRO A 24 0.75 6.05 19.42
CA PRO A 24 2.14 5.59 19.50
C PRO A 24 2.34 4.19 18.90
N VAL A 25 3.47 3.97 18.24
CA VAL A 25 3.80 2.67 17.62
C VAL A 25 4.63 1.83 18.59
N TYR A 26 4.03 0.75 19.09
CA TYR A 26 4.73 -0.29 19.83
C TYR A 26 4.00 -1.64 19.77
N PRO A 27 4.74 -2.75 19.85
CA PRO A 27 4.15 -4.09 19.94
C PRO A 27 3.51 -4.34 21.31
N PRO A 28 2.65 -5.37 21.46
CA PRO A 28 2.08 -5.76 22.75
C PRO A 28 3.13 -6.01 23.83
N THR A 29 2.78 -6.08 25.10
CA THR A 29 3.73 -6.48 26.14
C THR A 29 4.08 -7.97 26.04
N GLU A 30 5.31 -8.34 26.38
CA GLU A 30 5.70 -9.76 26.56
C GLU A 30 5.37 -10.24 28.00
N PRO A 31 5.09 -11.53 28.21
CA PRO A 31 4.96 -12.58 27.19
C PRO A 31 3.66 -12.43 26.38
N LEU A 32 3.71 -12.76 25.08
CA LEU A 32 2.49 -12.85 24.26
C LEU A 32 1.53 -13.95 24.77
N PRO A 33 0.20 -13.80 24.57
CA PRO A 33 -0.77 -14.83 24.94
C PRO A 33 -0.49 -16.16 24.20
N HIS A 34 -0.49 -17.26 24.96
CA HIS A 34 -0.35 -18.62 24.42
C HIS A 34 -1.70 -19.33 24.26
N PRO A 35 -1.82 -20.26 23.28
CA PRO A 35 -0.80 -20.64 22.29
C PRO A 35 -0.61 -19.56 21.21
N LEU A 36 0.61 -19.48 20.66
CA LEU A 36 0.86 -18.62 19.49
C LEU A 36 0.12 -19.19 18.27
N PRO A 37 -0.38 -18.34 17.35
CA PRO A 37 -1.08 -18.83 16.16
C PRO A 37 -0.14 -19.59 15.23
N SER A 38 -0.66 -20.64 14.59
CA SER A 38 0.03 -21.34 13.50
C SER A 38 -0.17 -20.62 12.16
N LEU A 39 0.66 -20.94 11.17
CA LEU A 39 0.42 -20.51 9.80
C LEU A 39 -0.86 -21.18 9.26
N PRO A 40 -1.85 -20.41 8.79
CA PRO A 40 -3.09 -20.99 8.24
C PRO A 40 -2.87 -21.76 6.94
N SER A 41 -1.88 -21.34 6.15
CA SER A 41 -1.49 -21.96 4.89
C SER A 41 -0.15 -22.67 5.05
N PRO A 42 0.05 -23.84 4.40
CA PRO A 42 1.34 -24.51 4.42
C PRO A 42 2.43 -23.68 3.72
N PRO A 43 3.70 -23.85 4.11
CA PRO A 43 4.82 -23.26 3.38
C PRO A 43 4.79 -23.64 1.90
N ARG A 44 5.23 -22.71 1.06
CA ARG A 44 5.22 -22.82 -0.40
C ARG A 44 6.56 -22.43 -1.00
N GLN A 45 6.76 -22.80 -2.25
CA GLN A 45 7.86 -22.31 -3.07
C GLN A 45 7.41 -21.08 -3.86
N PRO A 46 8.33 -20.16 -4.22
CA PRO A 46 7.99 -19.07 -5.13
C PRO A 46 7.44 -19.62 -6.44
N ASN A 47 6.42 -18.97 -7.03
CA ASN A 47 5.91 -19.34 -8.35
C ASN A 47 6.78 -18.80 -9.51
N PHE A 48 8.08 -18.63 -9.28
CA PHE A 48 9.06 -18.14 -10.25
C PHE A 48 10.42 -18.80 -10.04
N SER A 49 11.26 -18.80 -11.08
CA SER A 49 12.54 -19.51 -11.11
C SER A 49 13.74 -18.70 -10.59
N ALA A 50 13.57 -17.41 -10.33
CA ALA A 50 14.64 -16.57 -9.79
C ALA A 50 15.19 -17.14 -8.47
N PRO A 51 16.51 -17.03 -8.20
CA PRO A 51 17.18 -17.72 -7.10
C PRO A 51 16.92 -17.05 -5.74
N TYR A 52 15.66 -17.07 -5.30
CA TYR A 52 15.21 -16.54 -4.01
C TYR A 52 14.52 -17.64 -3.20
N THR A 53 14.73 -17.61 -1.90
CA THR A 53 14.05 -18.49 -0.95
C THR A 53 12.85 -17.75 -0.36
N LEU A 54 11.66 -18.37 -0.44
CA LEU A 54 10.42 -17.88 0.18
C LEU A 54 10.25 -18.47 1.59
N THR A 55 10.00 -17.60 2.57
CA THR A 55 9.54 -17.98 3.91
C THR A 55 8.36 -17.09 4.34
N THR A 56 7.49 -17.62 5.20
CA THR A 56 6.31 -16.90 5.71
C THR A 56 6.40 -16.73 7.23
N HIS A 57 6.08 -15.53 7.71
CA HIS A 57 6.30 -15.17 9.12
C HIS A 57 5.12 -14.43 9.74
N LEU A 58 4.97 -14.61 11.05
CA LEU A 58 3.96 -14.00 11.91
C LEU A 58 4.61 -13.10 12.96
N PHE A 59 3.94 -12.01 13.29
CA PHE A 59 4.28 -11.14 14.41
C PHE A 59 3.04 -10.35 14.84
N PRO A 60 2.98 -9.88 16.09
CA PRO A 60 1.84 -9.11 16.53
C PRO A 60 1.82 -7.73 15.87
N ALA A 61 0.62 -7.31 15.46
CA ALA A 61 0.29 -5.96 15.04
C ALA A 61 0.52 -4.94 16.18
N CYS A 62 0.43 -3.65 15.87
CA CYS A 62 0.57 -2.60 16.88
C CYS A 62 -0.55 -2.70 17.93
N TYR A 63 -0.18 -2.60 19.21
CA TYR A 63 -1.02 -3.03 20.33
C TYR A 63 -2.27 -2.17 20.55
N LEU A 64 -2.13 -0.85 20.54
CA LEU A 64 -3.27 0.04 20.68
C LEU A 64 -3.94 0.22 19.31
N ARG A 65 -5.22 -0.10 19.19
CA ARG A 65 -6.02 0.12 17.97
C ARG A 65 -6.77 1.44 18.05
N SER A 66 -6.86 2.16 16.95
CA SER A 66 -7.61 3.43 16.94
C SER A 66 -9.12 3.20 17.09
N THR A 67 -9.62 2.05 16.62
CA THR A 67 -11.04 1.68 16.71
C THR A 67 -11.30 0.65 17.82
N ARG A 68 -12.37 0.84 18.59
CA ARG A 68 -12.91 -0.20 19.48
C ARG A 68 -13.60 -1.29 18.64
N PRO A 69 -13.53 -2.58 19.05
CA PRO A 69 -14.19 -3.66 18.33
C PRO A 69 -15.68 -3.37 18.17
N ALA A 70 -16.18 -3.50 16.94
CA ALA A 70 -17.60 -3.42 16.62
C ALA A 70 -18.10 -4.77 16.08
N PRO A 71 -19.40 -5.09 16.25
CA PRO A 71 -19.98 -6.28 15.64
C PRO A 71 -19.74 -6.31 14.14
N VAL A 72 -19.30 -7.46 13.62
CA VAL A 72 -19.21 -7.68 12.17
C VAL A 72 -20.62 -7.95 11.65
N PRO A 73 -21.11 -7.22 10.63
CA PRO A 73 -22.40 -7.51 10.04
C PRO A 73 -22.49 -8.95 9.53
N THR A 74 -23.61 -9.62 9.83
CA THR A 74 -23.86 -10.98 9.34
C THR A 74 -24.23 -10.96 7.85
N PRO A 75 -23.86 -12.00 7.09
CA PRO A 75 -24.28 -12.12 5.71
C PRO A 75 -25.82 -12.30 5.62
N PRO A 76 -26.45 -11.87 4.51
CA PRO A 76 -27.89 -12.05 4.32
C PRO A 76 -28.26 -13.53 4.28
N SER A 77 -29.45 -13.87 4.81
CA SER A 77 -29.98 -15.24 4.72
C SER A 77 -30.05 -15.71 3.25
N PRO A 78 -29.65 -16.96 2.94
CA PRO A 78 -29.83 -17.55 1.62
C PRO A 78 -31.30 -17.60 1.16
N SER A 79 -32.26 -17.54 2.09
CA SER A 79 -33.70 -17.62 1.80
C SER A 79 -34.34 -16.31 1.31
N LEU A 80 -33.60 -15.18 1.36
CA LEU A 80 -34.13 -13.89 0.94
C LEU A 80 -34.33 -13.84 -0.58
N SER A 81 -35.42 -13.20 -1.02
CA SER A 81 -35.60 -12.83 -2.42
C SER A 81 -34.50 -11.86 -2.89
N LYS A 82 -34.39 -11.68 -4.21
CA LYS A 82 -33.38 -10.76 -4.79
C LYS A 82 -33.55 -9.32 -4.28
N ASP A 83 -34.79 -8.84 -4.16
CA ASP A 83 -35.08 -7.48 -3.72
C ASP A 83 -34.86 -7.30 -2.22
N GLU A 84 -35.27 -8.28 -1.40
CA GLU A 84 -34.97 -8.28 0.04
C GLU A 84 -33.47 -8.34 0.30
N ARG A 85 -32.73 -9.17 -0.44
CA ARG A 85 -31.27 -9.22 -0.35
C ARG A 85 -30.65 -7.87 -0.72
N LYS A 86 -31.10 -7.24 -1.81
CA LYS A 86 -30.63 -5.91 -2.21
C LYS A 86 -30.90 -4.86 -1.13
N GLN A 87 -32.07 -4.90 -0.51
CA GLN A 87 -32.42 -3.98 0.57
C GLN A 87 -31.58 -4.24 1.83
N PHE A 88 -31.38 -5.51 2.21
CA PHE A 88 -30.50 -5.89 3.32
C PHE A 88 -29.09 -5.33 3.13
N LEU A 89 -28.48 -5.54 1.96
CA LEU A 89 -27.12 -5.07 1.69
C LEU A 89 -27.02 -3.54 1.75
N LYS A 90 -28.06 -2.81 1.30
CA LYS A 90 -28.12 -1.35 1.43
C LYS A 90 -28.19 -0.90 2.89
N GLU A 91 -28.97 -1.59 3.73
CA GLU A 91 -29.05 -1.26 5.16
C GLU A 91 -27.75 -1.62 5.88
N THR A 92 -27.11 -2.74 5.57
CA THR A 92 -25.77 -3.08 6.06
C THR A 92 -24.75 -2.01 5.67
N ARG A 93 -24.78 -1.55 4.42
CA ARG A 93 -23.91 -0.49 3.94
C ARG A 93 -24.10 0.81 4.73
N LYS A 94 -25.34 1.22 4.99
CA LYS A 94 -25.65 2.40 5.84
C LYS A 94 -25.19 2.19 7.28
N GLU A 95 -25.31 0.99 7.81
CA GLU A 95 -24.83 0.69 9.16
C GLU A 95 -23.32 0.83 9.27
N LEU A 96 -22.56 0.34 8.29
CA LEU A 96 -21.12 0.55 8.23
C LEU A 96 -20.76 2.05 8.15
N ASP A 97 -21.52 2.88 7.43
CA ASP A 97 -21.33 4.34 7.44
C ASP A 97 -21.57 4.95 8.82
N ARG A 98 -22.59 4.47 9.56
CA ARG A 98 -22.89 4.96 10.92
C ARG A 98 -21.83 4.54 11.92
N LEU A 99 -21.33 3.31 11.79
CA LEU A 99 -20.28 2.79 12.66
C LEU A 99 -18.97 3.53 12.43
N ARG A 100 -18.71 4.00 11.21
CA ARG A 100 -17.47 4.69 10.82
C ARG A 100 -17.05 5.71 11.88
N THR A 101 -15.94 5.42 12.55
CA THR A 101 -15.46 6.24 13.67
C THR A 101 -14.66 7.42 13.16
N PHE A 102 -15.25 8.62 13.20
CA PHE A 102 -14.50 9.88 13.26
C PHE A 102 -14.41 10.31 14.73
N LYS A 103 -13.42 9.78 15.47
CA LYS A 103 -13.20 10.19 16.87
C LYS A 103 -11.72 10.15 17.22
N GLU A 104 -11.31 11.12 18.04
CA GLU A 104 -10.11 10.99 18.85
C GLU A 104 -10.23 9.73 19.71
N THR A 105 -9.12 9.01 19.85
CA THR A 105 -9.05 7.71 20.50
C THR A 105 -7.85 7.69 21.41
N ASP A 106 -8.02 7.16 22.62
CA ASP A 106 -6.96 6.91 23.60
C ASP A 106 -6.22 5.58 23.31
N GLY A 107 -6.70 4.82 22.33
CA GLY A 107 -6.17 3.52 21.94
C GLY A 107 -6.83 2.36 22.68
N TYR A 108 -7.31 1.39 21.92
CA TYR A 108 -7.91 0.17 22.45
C TYR A 108 -6.88 -0.98 22.48
N PRO A 109 -6.52 -1.53 23.65
CA PRO A 109 -5.57 -2.63 23.74
C PRO A 109 -6.09 -3.89 23.03
N ARG A 110 -5.35 -4.37 22.03
CA ARG A 110 -5.72 -5.59 21.29
C ARG A 110 -4.50 -6.28 20.71
N VAL A 111 -4.44 -7.59 20.84
CA VAL A 111 -3.45 -8.41 20.15
C VAL A 111 -4.06 -8.94 18.86
N LEU A 112 -3.53 -8.50 17.74
CA LEU A 112 -3.82 -9.01 16.39
C LEU A 112 -2.51 -9.40 15.73
N TRP A 113 -2.58 -10.13 14.63
CA TRP A 113 -1.41 -10.70 13.97
C TRP A 113 -1.32 -10.26 12.51
N ASN A 114 -0.13 -9.89 12.08
CA ASN A 114 0.21 -9.75 10.66
C ASN A 114 0.87 -11.04 10.17
N CYS A 115 0.77 -11.26 8.86
CA CYS A 115 1.45 -12.35 8.16
C CYS A 115 2.24 -11.75 7.00
N VAL A 116 3.49 -12.15 6.81
CA VAL A 116 4.32 -11.59 5.73
C VAL A 116 5.08 -12.70 5.02
N ASN A 117 5.29 -12.52 3.72
CA ASN A 117 6.22 -13.34 2.96
C ASN A 117 7.55 -12.62 2.85
N ARG A 118 8.63 -13.38 2.91
CA ARG A 118 10.00 -12.92 2.70
C ARG A 118 10.60 -13.73 1.57
N TYR A 119 11.08 -13.04 0.54
CA TYR A 119 11.89 -13.60 -0.52
C TYR A 119 13.31 -13.07 -0.33
N VAL A 120 14.27 -13.94 -0.03
CA VAL A 120 15.68 -13.55 0.15
C VAL A 120 16.55 -14.20 -0.91
N LYS A 121 17.49 -13.45 -1.48
CA LYS A 121 18.41 -13.93 -2.49
C LYS A 121 19.26 -15.08 -1.95
N ASN A 122 19.35 -16.17 -2.70
CA ASN A 122 20.09 -17.36 -2.29
C ASN A 122 21.58 -17.04 -2.14
N GLY A 123 22.20 -17.54 -1.05
CA GLY A 123 23.62 -17.33 -0.78
C GLY A 123 24.00 -15.92 -0.31
N LEU A 124 23.03 -15.03 -0.08
CA LEU A 124 23.29 -13.68 0.41
C LEU A 124 23.92 -13.69 1.81
N ASN A 125 25.13 -13.13 1.92
CA ASN A 125 25.81 -12.90 3.20
C ASN A 125 25.74 -11.42 3.63
N GLU A 126 26.04 -11.16 4.90
CA GLU A 126 25.92 -9.81 5.51
C GLU A 126 26.78 -8.74 4.82
N LYS A 127 27.96 -9.10 4.29
CA LYS A 127 28.83 -8.13 3.59
C LYS A 127 28.23 -7.69 2.26
N GLN A 128 27.56 -8.61 1.56
CA GLN A 128 26.89 -8.32 0.29
C GLN A 128 25.59 -7.53 0.50
N ALA A 129 24.86 -7.83 1.58
CA ALA A 129 23.57 -7.23 1.91
C ALA A 129 23.59 -5.72 2.19
N ASN A 130 24.74 -5.17 2.57
CA ASN A 130 24.86 -3.75 2.92
C ASN A 130 24.85 -2.82 1.69
N ALA A 131 24.98 -3.37 0.48
CA ALA A 131 25.06 -2.60 -0.76
C ALA A 131 23.76 -2.63 -1.59
N GLY A 132 22.94 -3.69 -1.48
CA GLY A 132 21.72 -3.82 -2.26
C GLY A 132 20.51 -3.14 -1.63
N VAL A 133 19.34 -3.41 -2.22
CA VAL A 133 18.05 -2.86 -1.83
C VAL A 133 17.15 -3.93 -1.22
N THR A 134 16.36 -3.51 -0.26
CA THR A 134 15.23 -4.27 0.29
C THR A 134 13.95 -3.67 -0.22
N LEU A 135 13.10 -4.49 -0.82
CA LEU A 135 11.79 -4.08 -1.28
C LEU A 135 10.74 -4.45 -0.24
N PHE A 136 9.77 -3.56 0.00
CA PHE A 136 8.62 -3.81 0.88
C PHE A 136 7.34 -3.58 0.10
N PHE A 137 6.59 -4.62 -0.22
CA PHE A 137 5.36 -4.56 -1.00
C PHE A 137 4.12 -4.56 -0.10
N ALA A 138 3.21 -3.60 -0.28
CA ALA A 138 1.94 -3.50 0.42
C ALA A 138 0.76 -3.56 -0.57
N HIS A 139 -0.11 -4.56 -0.40
CA HIS A 139 -1.22 -4.84 -1.31
C HIS A 139 -2.38 -3.83 -1.21
N ALA A 140 -3.23 -3.80 -2.24
CA ALA A 140 -4.51 -3.09 -2.21
C ALA A 140 -5.57 -3.82 -1.37
N ASN A 141 -6.71 -3.17 -1.12
CA ASN A 141 -7.84 -3.82 -0.47
C ASN A 141 -8.34 -5.04 -1.28
N GLY A 142 -8.69 -6.15 -0.63
CA GLY A 142 -9.25 -7.32 -1.31
C GLY A 142 -8.25 -8.38 -1.76
N PHE A 143 -6.94 -8.17 -1.58
CA PHE A 143 -5.90 -9.05 -2.13
C PHE A 143 -5.00 -9.70 -1.06
N PRO A 144 -4.53 -10.94 -1.29
CA PRO A 144 -3.50 -11.57 -0.47
C PRO A 144 -2.11 -11.01 -0.82
N LYS A 145 -1.13 -11.21 0.07
CA LYS A 145 0.27 -10.78 -0.16
C LYS A 145 0.86 -11.36 -1.46
N GLU A 146 0.50 -12.58 -1.85
CA GLU A 146 1.03 -13.24 -3.05
C GLU A 146 0.60 -12.59 -4.38
N ILE A 147 -0.34 -11.63 -4.37
CA ILE A 147 -0.83 -10.98 -5.59
C ILE A 147 0.26 -10.33 -6.46
N PHE A 148 1.41 -10.00 -5.86
CA PHE A 148 2.56 -9.44 -6.56
C PHE A 148 3.49 -10.48 -7.20
N GLU A 149 3.30 -11.79 -6.98
CA GLU A 149 4.21 -12.82 -7.48
C GLU A 149 4.48 -12.75 -8.99
N PRO A 150 3.48 -12.51 -9.87
CA PRO A 150 3.75 -12.31 -11.29
C PRO A 150 4.60 -11.06 -11.59
N THR A 151 4.40 -9.98 -10.84
CA THR A 151 5.26 -8.78 -10.94
C THR A 151 6.69 -9.10 -10.47
N LEU A 152 6.83 -9.84 -9.36
CA LEU A 152 8.14 -10.27 -8.83
C LEU A 152 8.85 -11.21 -9.81
N ALA A 153 8.13 -12.10 -10.48
CA ALA A 153 8.69 -13.00 -11.48
C ALA A 153 9.39 -12.22 -12.61
N HIS A 154 8.75 -11.18 -13.13
CA HIS A 154 9.34 -10.29 -14.13
C HIS A 154 10.49 -9.44 -13.56
N LEU A 155 10.29 -8.83 -12.39
CA LEU A 155 11.28 -7.95 -11.77
C LEU A 155 12.58 -8.68 -11.42
N LEU A 156 12.47 -9.85 -10.80
CA LEU A 156 13.60 -10.66 -10.35
C LEU A 156 14.28 -11.44 -11.48
N SER A 157 13.70 -11.42 -12.68
CA SER A 157 14.33 -11.88 -13.93
C SER A 157 14.94 -10.74 -14.75
N SER A 158 14.79 -9.50 -14.31
CA SER A 158 15.33 -8.31 -14.98
C SER A 158 16.74 -7.97 -14.48
N PRO A 159 17.46 -7.04 -15.14
CA PRO A 159 18.75 -6.54 -14.64
C PRO A 159 18.71 -5.97 -13.21
N ALA A 160 17.55 -5.46 -12.75
CA ALA A 160 17.38 -4.94 -11.39
C ALA A 160 17.59 -6.03 -10.31
N ALA A 161 17.40 -7.31 -10.64
CA ALA A 161 17.65 -8.43 -9.74
C ALA A 161 19.10 -8.48 -9.22
N ALA A 162 20.05 -7.86 -9.94
CA ALA A 162 21.43 -7.76 -9.52
C ALA A 162 21.58 -7.02 -8.18
N VAL A 163 20.76 -6.00 -7.94
CA VAL A 163 20.82 -5.14 -6.75
C VAL A 163 19.73 -5.40 -5.71
N ILE A 164 18.76 -6.27 -6.00
CA ILE A 164 17.69 -6.64 -5.06
C ILE A 164 18.17 -7.78 -4.16
N ASP A 165 18.31 -7.51 -2.88
CA ASP A 165 18.78 -8.51 -1.91
C ASP A 165 17.63 -9.28 -1.27
N GLU A 166 16.54 -8.56 -0.98
CA GLU A 166 15.44 -9.08 -0.19
C GLU A 166 14.13 -8.38 -0.55
N VAL A 167 13.03 -9.13 -0.53
CA VAL A 167 11.67 -8.62 -0.73
C VAL A 167 10.80 -9.09 0.42
N TRP A 168 10.16 -8.16 1.11
CA TRP A 168 9.09 -8.42 2.06
C TRP A 168 7.76 -8.07 1.43
N VAL A 169 6.77 -8.95 1.56
CA VAL A 169 5.43 -8.72 1.05
C VAL A 169 4.45 -8.78 2.22
N TRP A 170 3.86 -7.62 2.48
CA TRP A 170 3.01 -7.31 3.63
C TRP A 170 1.61 -7.89 3.49
N GLU A 171 1.02 -8.35 4.59
CA GLU A 171 -0.41 -8.65 4.69
C GLU A 171 -1.02 -7.95 5.90
N SER A 172 -2.02 -7.10 5.62
CA SER A 172 -2.80 -6.39 6.64
C SER A 172 -3.66 -7.38 7.43
N ILE A 173 -3.98 -7.04 8.69
CA ILE A 173 -4.63 -7.93 9.68
C ILE A 173 -5.96 -8.59 9.23
N GLN A 174 -6.62 -8.06 8.21
CA GLN A 174 -7.93 -8.50 7.71
C GLN A 174 -7.86 -9.06 6.28
N HIS A 175 -6.66 -9.28 5.76
CA HIS A 175 -6.42 -9.82 4.42
C HIS A 175 -5.71 -11.18 4.51
N GLY A 176 -5.93 -12.02 3.50
CA GLY A 176 -5.23 -13.30 3.33
C GLY A 176 -5.14 -14.17 4.59
N ASP A 177 -3.95 -14.70 4.89
CA ASP A 177 -3.72 -15.55 6.06
C ASP A 177 -3.87 -14.78 7.37
N ALA A 178 -3.48 -13.51 7.41
CA ALA A 178 -3.69 -12.68 8.60
C ALA A 178 -5.17 -12.60 8.99
N ALA A 179 -6.08 -12.51 8.01
CA ALA A 179 -7.53 -12.54 8.25
C ALA A 179 -7.99 -13.84 8.92
N LEU A 180 -7.43 -14.98 8.51
CA LEU A 180 -7.77 -16.29 9.07
C LEU A 180 -7.31 -16.40 10.53
N ILE A 181 -6.11 -15.91 10.83
CA ILE A 181 -5.57 -15.87 12.21
C ILE A 181 -6.45 -14.98 13.09
N ASN A 182 -6.84 -13.82 12.58
CA ASN A 182 -7.60 -12.83 13.32
C ASN A 182 -9.12 -13.04 13.27
N ALA A 183 -9.63 -14.08 12.61
CA ALA A 183 -11.07 -14.29 12.42
C ALA A 183 -11.88 -14.28 13.75
N PRO A 184 -11.43 -14.90 14.86
CA PRO A 184 -12.11 -14.81 16.16
C PRO A 184 -12.15 -13.39 16.74
N SER A 185 -11.28 -12.51 16.23
CA SER A 185 -11.14 -11.09 16.57
C SER A 185 -11.43 -10.19 15.37
N ALA A 186 -12.29 -10.60 14.44
CA ALA A 186 -12.75 -9.70 13.38
C ALA A 186 -13.53 -8.52 13.98
N SER A 187 -13.57 -7.39 13.27
CA SER A 187 -14.29 -6.18 13.70
C SER A 187 -15.09 -5.62 12.54
N GLY A 188 -16.26 -5.04 12.83
CA GLY A 188 -17.03 -4.24 11.86
C GLY A 188 -16.44 -2.84 11.61
N LEU A 189 -15.30 -2.54 12.24
CA LEU A 189 -14.56 -1.30 12.09
C LEU A 189 -13.09 -1.54 11.86
N PHE A 190 -12.52 -0.70 11.02
CA PHE A 190 -11.10 -0.66 10.73
C PHE A 190 -10.70 0.76 10.31
N ASP A 191 -9.56 1.22 10.81
CA ASP A 191 -8.96 2.50 10.46
C ASP A 191 -7.64 2.26 9.73
N TRP A 192 -7.47 2.86 8.56
CA TRP A 192 -6.27 2.65 7.76
C TRP A 192 -5.02 3.22 8.43
N GLN A 193 -5.17 4.19 9.35
CA GLN A 193 -4.04 4.65 10.16
C GLN A 193 -3.38 3.50 10.93
N ASP A 194 -4.18 2.55 11.43
CA ASP A 194 -3.62 1.42 12.14
C ASP A 194 -2.76 0.53 11.22
N ASN A 195 -3.08 0.39 9.93
CA ASN A 195 -2.20 -0.35 9.02
C ASN A 195 -0.87 0.38 8.77
N GLY A 196 -0.89 1.71 8.66
CA GLY A 196 0.35 2.49 8.59
C GLY A 196 1.22 2.32 9.85
N ARG A 197 0.57 2.21 11.02
CA ARG A 197 1.23 1.89 12.29
C ARG A 197 1.70 0.45 12.38
N ASP A 198 0.96 -0.51 11.82
CA ASP A 198 1.34 -1.92 11.76
C ASP A 198 2.58 -2.12 10.86
N ILE A 199 2.64 -1.42 9.71
CA ILE A 199 3.83 -1.37 8.85
C ILE A 199 5.02 -0.80 9.65
N SER A 200 4.82 0.35 10.32
CA SER A 200 5.87 0.98 11.13
C SER A 200 6.35 0.06 12.27
N ASN A 201 5.42 -0.64 12.93
CA ASN A 201 5.72 -1.61 13.98
C ASN A 201 6.60 -2.75 13.45
N PHE A 202 6.28 -3.31 12.29
CA PHE A 202 7.13 -4.32 11.65
C PHE A 202 8.54 -3.81 11.37
N LEU A 203 8.66 -2.65 10.71
CA LEU A 203 9.95 -2.09 10.33
C LEU A 203 10.83 -1.71 11.54
N LEU A 204 10.23 -1.26 12.64
CA LEU A 204 10.94 -0.84 13.85
C LEU A 204 11.29 -2.00 14.79
N TYR A 205 10.39 -2.97 14.93
CA TYR A 205 10.48 -3.97 15.99
C TYR A 205 10.76 -5.39 15.50
N PHE A 206 10.41 -5.77 14.27
CA PHE A 206 10.42 -7.18 13.85
C PHE A 206 11.28 -7.47 12.61
N MET A 207 11.46 -6.50 11.73
CA MET A 207 12.33 -6.68 10.57
C MET A 207 13.77 -6.95 11.04
N PRO A 208 14.46 -8.00 10.56
CA PRO A 208 15.86 -8.25 10.90
C PRO A 208 16.78 -7.09 10.50
N SER A 209 17.83 -6.84 11.29
CA SER A 209 18.76 -5.72 11.05
C SER A 209 19.56 -5.85 9.76
N SER A 210 19.92 -7.06 9.37
CA SER A 210 20.63 -7.38 8.12
C SER A 210 19.79 -8.31 7.25
N SER A 211 19.93 -8.21 5.93
CA SER A 211 19.41 -9.20 4.99
C SER A 211 20.39 -10.36 4.93
N THR A 212 19.96 -11.57 5.26
CA THR A 212 20.83 -12.76 5.17
C THR A 212 20.05 -13.95 4.66
N ALA A 213 20.69 -14.88 3.95
CA ALA A 213 20.04 -16.12 3.53
C ALA A 213 19.70 -17.07 4.71
N SER A 214 19.94 -16.65 5.96
CA SER A 214 19.59 -17.45 7.14
C SER A 214 18.07 -17.65 7.25
N THR A 215 17.70 -18.83 7.74
CA THR A 215 16.32 -19.16 8.05
C THR A 215 15.86 -18.35 9.25
N LEU A 216 14.72 -17.68 9.09
CA LEU A 216 14.05 -16.99 10.18
C LEU A 216 12.95 -17.89 10.78
N PRO A 217 12.65 -17.76 12.08
CA PRO A 217 11.56 -18.50 12.71
C PRO A 217 10.20 -18.07 12.16
N THR A 218 9.18 -18.94 12.28
CA THR A 218 7.79 -18.59 11.92
C THR A 218 7.32 -17.35 12.66
N HIS A 219 7.55 -17.25 13.98
CA HIS A 219 7.25 -16.05 14.76
C HIS A 219 8.49 -15.17 14.84
N LEU A 220 8.46 -13.99 14.23
CA LEU A 220 9.62 -13.10 14.24
C LEU A 220 9.87 -12.57 15.67
N PRO A 221 11.10 -12.69 16.19
CA PRO A 221 11.44 -12.10 17.46
C PRO A 221 11.52 -10.58 17.34
N ARG A 222 11.36 -9.89 18.47
CA ARG A 222 11.65 -8.46 18.53
C ARG A 222 13.17 -8.23 18.39
N VAL A 223 13.54 -7.18 17.69
CA VAL A 223 14.91 -6.66 17.74
C VAL A 223 15.18 -5.98 19.09
N SER A 224 16.45 -5.72 19.41
CA SER A 224 16.81 -5.04 20.66
C SER A 224 16.23 -3.64 20.74
N THR A 225 15.95 -3.17 21.96
CA THR A 225 15.48 -1.80 22.22
C THR A 225 16.42 -0.74 21.64
N GLU A 226 17.73 -0.99 21.67
CA GLU A 226 18.74 -0.12 21.05
C GLU A 226 18.59 -0.05 19.53
N CYS A 227 18.33 -1.19 18.88
CA CYS A 227 18.07 -1.26 17.45
C CYS A 227 16.80 -0.46 17.10
N THR A 228 15.69 -0.68 17.81
CA THR A 228 14.45 0.07 17.60
C THR A 228 14.65 1.58 17.77
N ALA A 229 15.32 2.00 18.85
CA ALA A 229 15.58 3.41 19.12
C ALA A 229 16.46 4.05 18.04
N THR A 230 17.46 3.31 17.54
CA THR A 230 18.31 3.74 16.42
C THR A 230 17.52 3.87 15.13
N ARG A 231 16.67 2.88 14.81
CA ARG A 231 15.80 2.91 13.62
C ARG A 231 14.83 4.07 13.62
N ALA A 232 14.19 4.33 14.77
CA ALA A 232 13.25 5.44 14.91
C ALA A 232 13.91 6.81 14.67
N ARG A 233 15.18 6.99 15.07
CA ARG A 233 15.91 8.25 14.88
C ARG A 233 16.57 8.37 13.51
N SER A 234 17.27 7.32 13.09
CA SER A 234 18.27 7.39 12.02
C SER A 234 18.06 6.37 10.91
N GLY A 235 17.03 5.54 11.00
CA GLY A 235 16.73 4.52 10.00
C GLY A 235 17.58 3.26 10.16
N PHE A 236 17.62 2.44 9.11
CA PHE A 236 18.45 1.24 9.10
C PHE A 236 19.92 1.58 8.85
N ALA A 237 20.83 0.92 9.58
CA ALA A 237 22.27 1.11 9.40
C ALA A 237 22.82 0.44 8.14
N SER A 238 22.19 -0.66 7.72
CA SER A 238 22.72 -1.63 6.75
C SER A 238 21.68 -2.02 5.69
N ARG A 239 20.69 -1.16 5.43
CA ARG A 239 19.56 -1.49 4.56
C ARG A 239 19.02 -0.27 3.84
N ASN A 240 18.85 -0.41 2.52
CA ASN A 240 18.16 0.56 1.69
C ASN A 240 16.73 0.07 1.41
N LEU A 241 15.75 0.53 2.20
CA LEU A 241 14.36 0.09 2.06
C LEU A 241 13.61 0.94 1.03
N ILE A 242 13.07 0.31 -0.01
CA ILE A 242 12.12 0.92 -0.94
C ILE A 242 10.75 0.32 -0.66
N ALA A 243 9.75 1.16 -0.35
CA ALA A 243 8.39 0.69 -0.16
C ALA A 243 7.55 0.86 -1.43
N ILE A 244 6.89 -0.22 -1.83
CA ILE A 244 6.03 -0.33 -3.00
C ILE A 244 4.62 -0.58 -2.48
N GLY A 245 3.70 0.36 -2.67
CA GLY A 245 2.35 0.24 -2.13
C GLY A 245 1.29 0.50 -3.17
N HIS A 246 0.29 -0.39 -3.27
CA HIS A 246 -0.84 -0.27 -4.20
C HIS A 246 -2.10 0.19 -3.50
N SER A 247 -2.79 1.20 -4.05
CA SER A 247 -4.12 1.65 -3.57
C SER A 247 -4.09 1.96 -2.06
N TYR A 248 -4.89 1.24 -1.26
CA TYR A 248 -4.84 1.19 0.21
C TYR A 248 -3.42 1.00 0.80
N GLY A 249 -2.66 0.02 0.29
CA GLY A 249 -1.28 -0.24 0.72
C GLY A 249 -0.33 0.90 0.36
N GLY A 250 -0.60 1.63 -0.72
CA GLY A 250 0.14 2.84 -1.11
C GLY A 250 -0.08 4.00 -0.15
N CYS A 251 -1.33 4.26 0.21
CA CYS A 251 -1.71 5.28 1.19
C CYS A 251 -1.06 5.02 2.56
N THR A 252 -1.16 3.79 3.05
CA THR A 252 -0.66 3.41 4.38
C THR A 252 0.85 3.28 4.44
N SER A 253 1.50 2.95 3.32
CA SER A 253 2.97 3.01 3.17
C SER A 253 3.48 4.47 3.16
N ALA A 254 2.77 5.39 2.50
CA ALA A 254 3.05 6.82 2.56
C ALA A 254 2.89 7.37 3.99
N LEU A 255 1.85 6.94 4.72
CA LEU A 255 1.68 7.27 6.14
C LEU A 255 2.85 6.77 7.00
N ALA A 256 3.30 5.53 6.82
CA ALA A 256 4.47 5.01 7.53
C ALA A 256 5.74 5.83 7.25
N ALA A 257 5.92 6.29 6.00
CA ALA A 257 7.03 7.16 5.61
C ALA A 257 6.91 8.60 6.15
N ILE A 258 5.70 9.11 6.35
CA ILE A 258 5.46 10.37 7.06
C ILE A 258 5.83 10.23 8.54
N LEU A 259 5.48 9.11 9.18
CA LEU A 259 5.77 8.86 10.59
C LEU A 259 7.25 8.62 10.87
N TYR A 260 7.93 7.84 10.02
CA TYR A 260 9.31 7.42 10.21
C TYR A 260 10.14 7.55 8.92
N PRO A 261 10.37 8.78 8.42
CA PRO A 261 10.99 9.02 7.12
C PRO A 261 12.42 8.46 6.98
N SER A 262 13.14 8.35 8.11
CA SER A 262 14.49 7.76 8.15
C SER A 262 14.53 6.29 7.73
N LEU A 263 13.43 5.55 7.85
CA LEU A 263 13.39 4.12 7.46
C LEU A 263 13.43 3.89 5.96
N PHE A 264 13.04 4.88 5.14
CA PHE A 264 12.78 4.68 3.72
C PHE A 264 13.82 5.37 2.85
N LYS A 265 14.39 4.65 1.89
CA LYS A 265 15.22 5.21 0.81
C LYS A 265 14.36 5.92 -0.24
N ALA A 266 13.23 5.32 -0.60
CA ALA A 266 12.30 5.83 -1.60
C ALA A 266 10.91 5.15 -1.46
N LEU A 267 9.89 5.74 -2.08
CA LEU A 267 8.58 5.11 -2.28
C LEU A 267 8.28 4.91 -3.77
N TYR A 268 7.57 3.83 -4.08
CA TYR A 268 6.94 3.57 -5.37
C TYR A 268 5.44 3.34 -5.12
N LEU A 269 4.62 4.33 -5.45
CA LEU A 269 3.19 4.32 -5.11
C LEU A 269 2.37 3.98 -6.35
N ILE A 270 1.74 2.81 -6.33
CA ILE A 270 0.91 2.28 -7.42
C ILE A 270 -0.52 2.76 -7.18
N ASP A 271 -0.94 3.76 -7.95
CA ASP A 271 -2.23 4.45 -7.88
C ASP A 271 -2.81 4.51 -6.44
N PRO A 272 -2.06 5.11 -5.49
CA PRO A 272 -2.40 5.03 -4.08
C PRO A 272 -3.72 5.77 -3.81
N VAL A 273 -4.53 5.28 -2.86
CA VAL A 273 -5.76 5.98 -2.46
C VAL A 273 -5.42 7.09 -1.48
N ILE A 274 -4.93 8.19 -2.03
CA ILE A 274 -4.56 9.43 -1.34
C ILE A 274 -5.40 10.50 -2.02
N LEU A 275 -6.53 10.90 -1.47
CA LEU A 275 -7.53 11.69 -2.20
C LEU A 275 -7.67 13.09 -1.63
N SER A 276 -8.04 14.04 -2.49
CA SER A 276 -8.22 15.42 -2.06
C SER A 276 -9.33 15.51 -1.02
N PRO A 277 -9.15 16.30 0.06
CA PRO A 277 -10.24 16.56 0.99
C PRO A 277 -11.35 17.42 0.36
N THR A 278 -11.02 18.18 -0.69
CA THR A 278 -11.96 19.02 -1.44
C THR A 278 -12.86 18.13 -2.31
N PRO A 279 -14.19 18.39 -2.34
CA PRO A 279 -15.11 17.64 -3.19
C PRO A 279 -14.69 17.68 -4.67
N PRO A 280 -14.74 16.56 -5.40
CA PRO A 280 -14.40 16.56 -6.81
C PRO A 280 -15.41 17.39 -7.62
N PRO A 281 -15.00 17.88 -8.81
CA PRO A 281 -15.94 18.50 -9.73
C PRO A 281 -17.04 17.50 -10.15
N PRO A 282 -18.23 17.99 -10.55
CA PRO A 282 -19.28 17.12 -11.08
C PRO A 282 -18.79 16.30 -12.27
N LEU A 283 -19.28 15.07 -12.39
CA LEU A 283 -19.01 14.24 -13.55
C LEU A 283 -19.48 14.91 -14.85
N PRO A 284 -18.72 14.78 -15.96
CA PRO A 284 -19.15 15.27 -17.26
C PRO A 284 -20.50 14.66 -17.66
N ALA A 285 -21.34 15.45 -18.33
CA ALA A 285 -22.64 15.00 -18.80
C ALA A 285 -22.52 13.70 -19.63
N GLY A 286 -23.39 12.72 -19.34
CA GLY A 286 -23.37 11.40 -19.99
C GLY A 286 -22.42 10.38 -19.34
N THR A 287 -21.64 10.76 -18.33
CA THR A 287 -20.78 9.82 -17.59
C THR A 287 -21.58 9.08 -16.52
N THR A 288 -21.52 7.74 -16.53
CA THR A 288 -22.13 6.93 -15.47
C THR A 288 -21.19 6.86 -14.25
N PRO A 289 -21.63 7.26 -13.05
CA PRO A 289 -20.81 7.17 -11.84
C PRO A 289 -20.29 5.77 -11.57
N SER A 290 -19.16 5.68 -10.88
CA SER A 290 -18.68 4.44 -10.30
C SER A 290 -19.70 3.88 -9.30
N GLY A 291 -19.78 2.55 -9.24
CA GLY A 291 -20.63 1.88 -8.27
C GLY A 291 -20.07 2.02 -6.85
N ASP A 292 -20.94 1.86 -5.85
CA ASP A 292 -20.51 1.80 -4.44
C ASP A 292 -19.65 0.54 -4.21
N LEU A 293 -18.35 0.73 -4.00
CA LEU A 293 -17.38 -0.35 -3.83
C LEU A 293 -17.66 -1.18 -2.57
N ALA A 294 -18.12 -0.56 -1.49
CA ALA A 294 -18.46 -1.28 -0.26
C ALA A 294 -19.73 -2.12 -0.47
N LEU A 295 -20.74 -1.59 -1.17
CA LEU A 295 -21.92 -2.38 -1.54
C LEU A 295 -21.55 -3.53 -2.49
N GLY A 296 -20.65 -3.28 -3.44
CA GLY A 296 -20.07 -4.29 -4.32
C GLY A 296 -19.42 -5.42 -3.52
N ALA A 297 -18.55 -5.07 -2.56
CA ALA A 297 -17.88 -6.02 -1.66
C ALA A 297 -18.88 -6.85 -0.81
N LEU A 298 -19.89 -6.21 -0.23
CA LEU A 298 -20.96 -6.91 0.52
C LEU A 298 -21.76 -7.88 -0.36
N SER A 299 -21.87 -7.60 -1.66
CA SER A 299 -22.62 -8.43 -2.61
C SER A 299 -21.83 -9.61 -3.19
N ARG A 300 -20.52 -9.70 -2.89
CA ARG A 300 -19.64 -10.71 -3.50
C ARG A 300 -20.11 -12.12 -3.21
N ARG A 301 -20.01 -12.97 -4.22
CA ARG A 301 -20.00 -14.41 -4.03
C ARG A 301 -18.79 -14.76 -3.17
N ASP A 302 -19.01 -15.59 -2.15
CA ASP A 302 -18.00 -15.97 -1.18
C ASP A 302 -17.79 -17.49 -1.11
N GLY A 303 -18.37 -18.28 -2.01
CA GLY A 303 -18.44 -19.74 -1.92
C GLY A 303 -18.37 -20.49 -3.23
N TRP A 304 -17.49 -21.51 -3.29
CA TRP A 304 -17.32 -22.43 -4.42
C TRP A 304 -17.06 -23.86 -3.90
N GLU A 305 -17.25 -24.86 -4.75
CA GLU A 305 -16.95 -26.26 -4.44
C GLU A 305 -15.46 -26.58 -4.61
N SER A 306 -14.79 -25.92 -5.56
CA SER A 306 -13.36 -26.11 -5.81
C SER A 306 -12.66 -24.85 -6.31
N ARG A 307 -11.33 -24.88 -6.40
CA ARG A 307 -10.53 -23.78 -6.96
C ARG A 307 -10.75 -23.64 -8.47
N GLU A 308 -10.98 -24.75 -9.15
CA GLU A 308 -11.27 -24.79 -10.59
C GLU A 308 -12.61 -24.12 -10.90
N GLU A 309 -13.65 -24.40 -10.09
CA GLU A 309 -14.95 -23.74 -10.20
C GLU A 309 -14.84 -22.24 -9.90
N ALA A 310 -14.08 -21.87 -8.87
CA ALA A 310 -13.80 -20.46 -8.57
C ALA A 310 -13.10 -19.79 -9.76
N LEU A 311 -12.01 -20.36 -10.27
CA LEU A 311 -11.29 -19.81 -11.42
C LEU A 311 -12.20 -19.62 -12.64
N ALA A 312 -13.04 -20.61 -12.96
CA ALA A 312 -14.02 -20.51 -14.04
C ALA A 312 -15.04 -19.38 -13.81
N SER A 313 -15.58 -19.29 -12.59
CA SER A 313 -16.54 -18.25 -12.19
C SER A 313 -15.93 -16.84 -12.28
N PHE A 314 -14.69 -16.65 -11.85
CA PHE A 314 -14.01 -15.37 -11.92
C PHE A 314 -13.67 -15.00 -13.37
N SER A 315 -13.14 -15.94 -14.15
CA SER A 315 -12.72 -15.71 -15.55
C SER A 315 -13.87 -15.32 -16.48
N GLN A 316 -15.12 -15.69 -16.15
CA GLN A 316 -16.29 -15.27 -16.92
C GLN A 316 -16.71 -13.82 -16.64
N ASN A 317 -16.36 -13.27 -15.48
CA ASN A 317 -16.73 -11.93 -15.08
C ASN A 317 -15.83 -10.88 -15.79
N PRO A 318 -16.42 -9.89 -16.50
CA PRO A 318 -15.67 -8.86 -17.23
C PRO A 318 -14.61 -8.12 -16.41
N PHE A 319 -14.82 -7.96 -15.10
CA PHE A 319 -13.85 -7.32 -14.21
C PHE A 319 -12.52 -8.10 -14.15
N PHE A 320 -12.57 -9.43 -14.00
CA PHE A 320 -11.36 -10.26 -13.90
C PHE A 320 -10.79 -10.64 -15.27
N LYS A 321 -11.56 -10.52 -16.35
CA LYS A 321 -11.04 -10.72 -17.73
C LYS A 321 -9.94 -9.74 -18.12
N ALA A 322 -9.89 -8.58 -17.47
CA ALA A 322 -8.83 -7.59 -17.69
C ALA A 322 -7.51 -7.97 -17.01
N TRP A 323 -7.51 -8.94 -16.09
CA TRP A 323 -6.32 -9.34 -15.36
C TRP A 323 -5.44 -10.27 -16.18
N ASP A 324 -4.16 -10.23 -15.87
CA ASP A 324 -3.22 -11.25 -16.27
C ASP A 324 -3.66 -12.63 -15.73
N PRO A 325 -3.71 -13.68 -16.59
CA PRO A 325 -4.16 -15.01 -16.18
C PRO A 325 -3.38 -15.62 -15.00
N GLU A 326 -2.08 -15.38 -14.90
CA GLU A 326 -1.26 -15.91 -13.81
C GLU A 326 -1.54 -15.19 -12.49
N VAL A 327 -1.82 -13.88 -12.54
CA VAL A 327 -2.32 -13.13 -11.37
C VAL A 327 -3.65 -13.72 -10.90
N LEU A 328 -4.60 -13.97 -11.80
CA LEU A 328 -5.90 -14.51 -11.41
C LEU A 328 -5.76 -15.90 -10.77
N LYS A 329 -4.90 -16.76 -11.33
CA LYS A 329 -4.60 -18.08 -10.77
C LYS A 329 -4.03 -17.97 -9.36
N ILE A 330 -3.04 -17.09 -9.14
CA ILE A 330 -2.48 -16.80 -7.82
C ILE A 330 -3.54 -16.27 -6.85
N TYR A 331 -4.42 -15.37 -7.31
CA TYR A 331 -5.51 -14.86 -6.48
C TYR A 331 -6.44 -15.97 -6.00
N ILE A 332 -6.81 -16.90 -6.87
CA ILE A 332 -7.63 -18.05 -6.48
C ILE A 332 -6.86 -18.99 -5.55
N GLU A 333 -5.60 -19.31 -5.84
CA GLU A 333 -4.81 -20.23 -5.03
C GLU A 333 -4.56 -19.71 -3.62
N CYS A 334 -4.13 -18.45 -3.52
CA CYS A 334 -3.63 -17.81 -2.30
C CYS A 334 -4.70 -17.04 -1.54
N GLY A 335 -5.70 -16.51 -2.25
CA GLY A 335 -6.79 -15.70 -1.70
C GLY A 335 -8.00 -16.52 -1.23
N THR A 336 -7.96 -17.85 -1.37
CA THR A 336 -9.04 -18.74 -0.93
C THR A 336 -8.56 -19.82 0.05
N HIS A 337 -9.47 -20.34 0.86
CA HIS A 337 -9.24 -21.47 1.76
C HIS A 337 -10.48 -22.36 1.86
N PHE A 338 -10.30 -23.62 2.24
CA PHE A 338 -11.42 -24.52 2.49
C PHE A 338 -11.92 -24.38 3.93
N VAL A 339 -13.24 -24.30 4.07
CA VAL A 339 -13.96 -24.37 5.35
C VAL A 339 -14.75 -25.67 5.38
N GLU A 340 -14.66 -26.41 6.48
CA GLU A 340 -15.47 -27.61 6.72
C GLU A 340 -16.82 -27.18 7.33
N GLN A 341 -17.91 -27.64 6.73
CA GLN A 341 -19.25 -27.42 7.26
C GLN A 341 -19.61 -28.51 8.27
N GLU A 342 -20.63 -28.26 9.11
CA GLU A 342 -21.18 -29.26 10.05
C GLU A 342 -21.61 -30.56 9.37
N SER A 343 -21.98 -30.49 8.08
CA SER A 343 -22.32 -31.64 7.24
C SER A 343 -21.12 -32.49 6.79
N GLY A 344 -19.88 -32.07 7.12
CA GLY A 344 -18.64 -32.65 6.59
C GLY A 344 -18.29 -32.20 5.16
N LYS A 345 -19.18 -31.46 4.48
CA LYS A 345 -18.88 -30.89 3.16
C LYS A 345 -17.84 -29.76 3.31
N ARG A 346 -16.79 -29.79 2.49
CA ARG A 346 -15.84 -28.68 2.38
C ARG A 346 -16.33 -27.66 1.36
N THR A 347 -16.17 -26.38 1.66
CA THR A 347 -16.51 -25.28 0.76
C THR A 347 -15.34 -24.32 0.68
N LEU A 348 -14.98 -23.93 -0.53
CA LEU A 348 -13.96 -22.92 -0.77
C LEU A 348 -14.53 -21.54 -0.48
N ARG A 349 -13.84 -20.76 0.35
CA ARG A 349 -14.19 -19.40 0.74
C ARG A 349 -13.05 -18.44 0.45
N LEU A 350 -13.37 -17.15 0.28
CA LEU A 350 -12.34 -16.10 0.26
C LEU A 350 -11.70 -15.99 1.65
N LYS A 351 -10.38 -15.86 1.71
CA LYS A 351 -9.68 -15.59 2.97
C LYS A 351 -10.02 -14.22 3.55
N MET A 352 -10.33 -13.25 2.68
CA MET A 352 -10.93 -11.97 3.06
C MET A 352 -12.44 -12.02 2.76
N PRO A 353 -13.31 -12.07 3.78
CA PRO A 353 -14.74 -11.98 3.58
C PRO A 353 -15.16 -10.63 2.96
N GLY A 354 -16.19 -10.62 2.11
CA GLY A 354 -16.68 -9.39 1.47
C GLY A 354 -17.11 -8.30 2.46
N VAL A 355 -17.57 -8.68 3.66
CA VAL A 355 -17.87 -7.73 4.74
C VAL A 355 -16.61 -7.03 5.27
N GLN A 356 -15.48 -7.75 5.41
CA GLN A 356 -14.21 -7.13 5.83
C GLN A 356 -13.67 -6.24 4.72
N GLU A 357 -13.83 -6.62 3.44
CA GLU A 357 -13.48 -5.77 2.30
C GLU A 357 -14.30 -4.47 2.29
N ALA A 358 -15.59 -4.56 2.59
CA ALA A 358 -16.48 -3.40 2.73
C ALA A 358 -16.08 -2.49 3.91
N VAL A 359 -15.73 -3.07 5.06
CA VAL A 359 -15.24 -2.33 6.24
C VAL A 359 -14.02 -1.47 5.89
N VAL A 360 -13.12 -1.97 5.04
CA VAL A 360 -11.97 -1.18 4.55
C VAL A 360 -12.43 -0.05 3.62
N PHE A 361 -13.41 -0.28 2.73
CA PHE A 361 -13.89 0.75 1.80
C PHE A 361 -14.65 1.91 2.46
N VAL A 362 -15.28 1.70 3.62
CA VAL A 362 -16.05 2.76 4.30
C VAL A 362 -15.17 3.73 5.10
N GLU A 363 -13.93 3.35 5.41
CA GLU A 363 -12.93 4.25 5.99
C GLU A 363 -12.43 5.20 4.89
N VAL A 364 -12.49 6.52 5.14
CA VAL A 364 -12.18 7.56 4.15
C VAL A 364 -11.40 8.73 4.73
N HIS A 365 -11.00 8.67 6.00
CA HIS A 365 -10.27 9.75 6.64
C HIS A 365 -8.80 9.68 6.28
N THR A 366 -8.19 8.51 6.38
CA THR A 366 -6.73 8.36 6.21
C THR A 366 -6.26 8.77 4.82
N GLU A 367 -7.04 8.50 3.77
CA GLU A 367 -6.72 8.93 2.40
C GLU A 367 -6.60 10.46 2.27
N LYS A 368 -7.42 11.21 3.02
CA LYS A 368 -7.45 12.69 3.03
C LYS A 368 -6.39 13.27 3.94
N GLU A 369 -6.16 12.61 5.09
CA GLU A 369 -5.09 12.98 6.02
C GLU A 369 -3.72 12.83 5.37
N VAL A 370 -3.48 11.71 4.67
CA VAL A 370 -2.23 11.48 3.95
C VAL A 370 -2.07 12.47 2.80
N PHE A 371 -3.15 12.81 2.08
CA PHE A 371 -3.10 13.88 1.07
C PHE A 371 -2.66 15.20 1.69
N HIS A 372 -3.34 15.62 2.77
CA HIS A 372 -3.02 16.87 3.44
C HIS A 372 -1.59 16.88 4.00
N LEU A 373 -1.15 15.78 4.63
CA LEU A 373 0.19 15.63 5.18
C LEU A 373 1.28 15.64 4.10
N LEU A 374 1.12 14.88 3.01
CA LEU A 374 2.08 14.91 1.90
C LEU A 374 2.19 16.31 1.30
N GLY A 375 1.06 16.95 1.03
CA GLY A 375 1.02 18.32 0.50
C GLY A 375 1.55 19.38 1.46
N SER A 376 1.64 19.08 2.76
CA SER A 376 2.16 20.00 3.78
C SER A 376 3.62 19.73 4.17
N GLY A 377 4.16 18.53 3.91
CA GLY A 377 5.52 18.14 4.30
C GLY A 377 5.60 17.24 5.52
N GLY A 378 4.56 16.46 5.78
CA GLY A 378 4.41 15.68 7.00
C GLY A 378 3.97 16.54 8.18
N PHE A 379 4.04 15.97 9.38
CA PHE A 379 3.67 16.66 10.62
C PHE A 379 4.56 17.87 10.90
N GLU A 380 5.84 17.80 10.53
CA GLU A 380 6.80 18.91 10.63
C GLU A 380 6.37 20.13 9.79
N GLY A 381 5.69 19.89 8.67
CA GLY A 381 5.17 20.95 7.81
C GLY A 381 3.99 21.71 8.43
N LEU A 382 3.21 21.05 9.28
CA LEU A 382 2.01 21.61 9.94
C LEU A 382 2.34 22.49 11.15
N SER A 383 3.49 22.30 11.80
CA SER A 383 3.93 23.16 12.90
C SER A 383 4.45 24.50 12.36
N SER A 384 3.53 25.43 12.08
CA SER A 384 3.82 26.77 11.58
C SER A 384 3.95 27.84 12.68
N SER A 385 4.19 27.46 13.94
CA SER A 385 4.67 28.44 14.92
C SER A 385 6.18 28.60 14.76
N GLU A 386 6.59 29.85 14.52
CA GLU A 386 7.96 30.33 14.48
C GLU A 386 8.80 29.63 15.55
N LYS A 387 9.71 28.74 15.13
CA LYS A 387 10.73 28.20 16.03
C LYS A 387 12.07 28.50 15.41
N GLU A 388 12.78 29.32 16.17
CA GLU A 388 14.22 29.56 16.24
C GLU A 388 15.05 28.85 15.16
N ALA A 389 15.96 29.62 14.54
CA ALA A 389 16.95 29.08 13.62
C ALA A 389 17.54 27.80 14.24
N PRO A 390 17.46 26.64 13.56
CA PRO A 390 17.94 25.40 14.11
C PRO A 390 19.39 25.58 14.53
N ASP A 391 19.73 25.14 15.73
CA ASP A 391 21.11 25.09 16.19
C ASP A 391 21.94 24.40 15.10
N SER A 392 22.86 25.16 14.50
CA SER A 392 23.70 24.70 13.38
C SER A 392 24.54 23.45 13.71
N SER A 393 24.61 23.07 15.00
CA SER A 393 25.25 21.84 15.47
C SER A 393 24.37 20.58 15.31
N GLN A 394 23.04 20.71 15.16
CA GLN A 394 22.13 19.58 15.02
C GLN A 394 21.97 19.14 13.56
N LYS A 395 22.18 17.84 13.29
CA LYS A 395 21.89 17.25 11.98
C LYS A 395 20.42 17.50 11.61
N LYS A 396 20.18 18.04 10.42
CA LYS A 396 18.83 18.23 9.86
C LYS A 396 18.04 16.92 9.94
N LYS A 397 16.90 16.93 10.65
CA LYS A 397 15.98 15.80 10.72
C LYS A 397 15.41 15.53 9.32
N LYS A 398 15.50 14.28 8.88
CA LYS A 398 14.92 13.84 7.60
C LYS A 398 13.39 13.93 7.67
N THR A 399 12.75 14.41 6.63
CA THR A 399 11.28 14.45 6.50
C THR A 399 10.82 13.67 5.28
N ILE A 400 9.49 13.58 5.08
CA ILE A 400 8.92 13.00 3.85
C ILE A 400 9.43 13.71 2.59
N ASP A 401 9.81 14.98 2.69
CA ASP A 401 10.31 15.75 1.55
C ASP A 401 11.67 15.28 1.03
N ASP A 402 12.47 14.65 1.89
CA ASP A 402 13.77 14.10 1.51
C ASP A 402 13.65 12.73 0.80
N ILE A 403 12.47 12.12 0.83
CA ILE A 403 12.18 10.80 0.25
C ILE A 403 11.70 10.96 -1.20
N PRO A 404 12.39 10.39 -2.19
CA PRO A 404 11.91 10.32 -3.57
C PRO A 404 10.63 9.46 -3.67
N ILE A 405 9.64 9.92 -4.43
CA ILE A 405 8.42 9.17 -4.72
C ILE A 405 8.29 8.98 -6.23
N ARG A 406 8.11 7.72 -6.64
CA ARG A 406 7.66 7.36 -7.98
C ARG A 406 6.16 7.07 -7.93
N TRP A 407 5.35 7.93 -8.54
CA TRP A 407 3.92 7.72 -8.71
C TRP A 407 3.67 6.89 -9.96
N CYS A 408 3.19 5.67 -9.80
CA CYS A 408 2.84 4.75 -10.88
C CYS A 408 1.31 4.69 -11.01
N VAL A 409 0.75 5.35 -12.02
CA VAL A 409 -0.69 5.60 -12.14
C VAL A 409 -1.27 5.00 -13.44
N PRO A 410 -2.61 4.87 -13.55
CA PRO A 410 -3.23 4.27 -14.72
C PRO A 410 -2.95 5.04 -16.01
N GLY A 411 -2.68 4.32 -17.09
CA GLY A 411 -2.44 4.87 -18.42
C GLY A 411 -3.36 4.33 -19.50
N LYS A 412 -4.08 3.24 -19.21
CA LYS A 412 -5.00 2.59 -20.14
C LYS A 412 -6.08 3.54 -20.66
N PRO A 413 -6.31 3.63 -21.98
CA PRO A 413 -7.38 4.45 -22.52
C PRO A 413 -8.73 4.12 -21.90
N GLY A 414 -9.46 5.14 -21.44
CA GLY A 414 -10.75 4.98 -20.77
C GLY A 414 -10.68 4.45 -19.34
N ALA A 415 -9.48 4.29 -18.76
CA ALA A 415 -9.35 4.02 -17.33
C ALA A 415 -9.98 5.18 -16.53
N ARG A 416 -10.82 4.81 -15.57
CA ARG A 416 -11.42 5.77 -14.64
C ARG A 416 -10.40 6.20 -13.61
N GLU A 417 -10.49 7.46 -13.21
CA GLU A 417 -9.78 7.93 -12.02
C GLU A 417 -10.45 7.43 -10.75
N LEU A 418 -9.69 7.37 -9.67
CA LEU A 418 -10.20 6.99 -8.36
C LEU A 418 -11.39 7.87 -7.97
N ARG A 419 -12.50 7.22 -7.57
CA ARG A 419 -13.77 7.85 -7.18
C ARG A 419 -14.33 8.84 -8.20
N ASP A 420 -14.01 8.63 -9.47
CA ASP A 420 -14.35 9.51 -10.58
C ASP A 420 -13.91 10.98 -10.37
N GLU A 421 -12.83 11.22 -9.60
CA GLU A 421 -12.25 12.55 -9.40
C GLU A 421 -11.52 13.02 -10.66
N VAL A 422 -12.24 13.60 -11.63
CA VAL A 422 -11.66 14.06 -12.91
C VAL A 422 -10.52 15.05 -12.66
N GLY A 423 -9.31 14.70 -13.12
CA GLY A 423 -8.09 15.49 -12.92
C GLY A 423 -7.41 15.30 -11.55
N GLY A 424 -8.02 14.52 -10.65
CA GLY A 424 -7.49 14.27 -9.30
C GLY A 424 -6.15 13.55 -9.34
N THR A 425 -5.95 12.60 -10.25
CA THR A 425 -4.68 11.88 -10.42
C THR A 425 -3.55 12.83 -10.82
N GLN A 426 -3.80 13.75 -11.75
CA GLN A 426 -2.79 14.75 -12.12
C GLN A 426 -2.44 15.65 -10.93
N GLN A 427 -3.41 16.08 -10.12
CA GLN A 427 -3.13 16.87 -8.92
C GLN A 427 -2.25 16.08 -7.92
N ARG A 428 -2.62 14.83 -7.63
CA ARG A 428 -1.96 14.00 -6.62
C ARG A 428 -0.49 13.72 -6.93
N VAL A 429 -0.16 13.43 -8.19
CA VAL A 429 1.23 13.14 -8.57
C VAL A 429 2.16 14.36 -8.52
N TRP A 430 1.59 15.58 -8.43
CA TRP A 430 2.31 16.85 -8.30
C TRP A 430 2.13 17.51 -6.92
N LEU A 431 1.47 16.81 -5.98
CA LEU A 431 1.02 17.35 -4.70
C LEU A 431 2.13 18.00 -3.87
N ARG A 432 3.29 17.33 -3.71
CA ARG A 432 4.41 17.83 -2.89
C ARG A 432 5.19 18.95 -3.54
N SER A 433 5.47 18.83 -4.84
CA SER A 433 6.24 19.81 -5.62
C SER A 433 5.48 21.13 -5.75
N MET A 434 4.16 21.05 -5.86
CA MET A 434 3.28 22.22 -5.97
C MET A 434 3.39 23.11 -4.73
N ARG A 435 3.68 22.55 -3.54
CA ARG A 435 3.84 23.29 -2.28
C ARG A 435 4.81 24.48 -2.33
N SER A 436 5.81 24.39 -3.19
CA SER A 436 6.79 25.45 -3.38
C SER A 436 6.18 26.74 -3.93
N HIS A 437 5.08 26.68 -4.68
CA HIS A 437 4.43 27.86 -5.27
C HIS A 437 3.78 28.79 -4.24
N TRP A 438 3.22 28.24 -3.14
CA TRP A 438 2.47 29.05 -2.17
C TRP A 438 3.20 29.28 -0.86
N THR A 439 3.96 28.30 -0.36
CA THR A 439 4.71 28.47 0.90
C THR A 439 6.18 28.84 0.71
N GLY A 440 6.70 28.73 -0.52
CA GLY A 440 8.14 28.74 -0.78
C GLY A 440 8.90 27.51 -0.27
N ARG A 441 8.22 26.58 0.44
CA ARG A 441 8.76 25.32 1.00
C ARG A 441 8.50 24.15 0.05
N GLY A 442 9.39 23.15 0.04
CA GLY A 442 9.30 21.99 -0.86
C GLY A 442 10.07 22.12 -2.17
N ARG A 443 10.93 23.13 -2.32
CA ARG A 443 11.93 23.13 -3.40
C ARG A 443 12.85 21.93 -3.25
N GLY A 444 13.13 21.24 -4.35
CA GLY A 444 14.01 20.06 -4.37
C GLY A 444 13.34 18.74 -3.97
N VAL A 445 12.00 18.69 -3.87
CA VAL A 445 11.25 17.42 -3.81
C VAL A 445 11.53 16.59 -5.06
N ARG A 446 11.80 15.29 -4.87
CA ARG A 446 12.19 14.36 -5.93
C ARG A 446 11.05 13.41 -6.29
N ASP A 447 9.92 13.99 -6.68
CA ASP A 447 8.77 13.23 -7.15
C ASP A 447 8.87 13.05 -8.67
N THR A 448 8.57 11.83 -9.13
CA THR A 448 8.40 11.51 -10.55
C THR A 448 7.11 10.73 -10.72
N ASN A 449 6.54 10.73 -11.92
CA ASN A 449 5.33 9.97 -12.19
C ASN A 449 5.39 9.28 -13.56
N VAL A 450 4.66 8.17 -13.69
CA VAL A 450 4.55 7.36 -14.90
C VAL A 450 3.14 6.81 -15.04
N ARG A 451 2.68 6.66 -16.27
CA ARG A 451 1.39 6.04 -16.60
C ARG A 451 1.61 4.66 -17.22
N ILE A 452 1.10 3.60 -16.58
CA ILE A 452 1.18 2.23 -17.12
C ILE A 452 0.07 2.03 -18.14
N LEU A 453 0.43 1.86 -19.41
CA LEU A 453 -0.51 1.93 -20.53
C LEU A 453 -1.41 0.69 -20.61
N GLY A 454 -0.93 -0.47 -20.14
CA GLY A 454 -1.75 -1.69 -20.05
C GLY A 454 -2.74 -1.71 -18.89
N GLY A 455 -2.58 -0.85 -17.88
CA GLY A 455 -3.28 -0.96 -16.59
C GLY A 455 -4.27 0.17 -16.29
N GLY A 456 -5.44 -0.22 -15.76
CA GLY A 456 -6.33 0.63 -14.97
C GLY A 456 -5.82 0.81 -13.53
N HIS A 457 -6.72 1.05 -12.57
CA HIS A 457 -6.37 1.14 -11.13
C HIS A 457 -5.67 -0.12 -10.60
N LEU A 458 -6.00 -1.28 -11.14
CA LEU A 458 -5.46 -2.58 -10.74
C LEU A 458 -4.19 -2.93 -11.52
N ILE A 459 -3.22 -2.00 -11.58
CA ILE A 459 -1.97 -2.15 -12.33
C ILE A 459 -1.25 -3.48 -12.04
N PRO A 460 -1.06 -3.92 -10.76
CA PRO A 460 -0.38 -5.18 -10.49
C PRO A 460 -1.12 -6.40 -11.04
N GLN A 461 -2.44 -6.28 -11.23
CA GLN A 461 -3.28 -7.35 -11.74
C GLN A 461 -3.44 -7.31 -13.27
N GLU A 462 -3.53 -6.12 -13.86
CA GLU A 462 -3.78 -5.94 -15.30
C GLU A 462 -2.49 -5.89 -16.13
N ALA A 463 -1.40 -5.37 -15.57
CA ALA A 463 -0.14 -5.16 -16.29
C ALA A 463 1.10 -5.44 -15.42
N PRO A 464 1.22 -6.65 -14.82
CA PRO A 464 2.32 -6.99 -13.91
C PRO A 464 3.71 -6.84 -14.55
N LYS A 465 3.84 -7.11 -15.85
CA LYS A 465 5.11 -6.94 -16.58
C LYS A 465 5.50 -5.48 -16.72
N GLU A 466 4.61 -4.60 -17.21
CA GLU A 466 4.91 -3.16 -17.36
C GLU A 466 5.22 -2.52 -16.01
N LEU A 467 4.53 -2.94 -14.96
CA LEU A 467 4.83 -2.53 -13.58
C LEU A 467 6.24 -2.96 -13.16
N ALA A 468 6.62 -4.21 -13.41
CA ALA A 468 7.95 -4.72 -13.09
C ALA A 468 9.06 -4.00 -13.87
N ASP A 469 8.81 -3.69 -15.14
CA ASP A 469 9.76 -2.97 -16.00
C ASP A 469 10.04 -1.56 -15.43
N ASP A 470 9.00 -0.76 -15.12
CA ASP A 470 9.20 0.59 -14.55
C ASP A 470 9.81 0.56 -13.14
N LEU A 471 9.36 -0.36 -12.28
CA LEU A 471 9.93 -0.52 -10.95
C LEU A 471 11.41 -0.90 -11.02
N GLY A 472 11.77 -1.80 -11.94
CA GLY A 472 13.16 -2.19 -12.18
C GLY A 472 14.02 -1.01 -12.61
N GLU A 473 13.53 -0.18 -13.54
CA GLU A 473 14.21 1.05 -13.94
C GLU A 473 14.39 2.01 -12.75
N TYR A 474 13.34 2.25 -11.97
CA TYR A 474 13.41 3.15 -10.81
C TYR A 474 14.42 2.68 -9.75
N ILE A 475 14.48 1.36 -9.49
CA ILE A 475 15.47 0.77 -8.59
C ILE A 475 16.90 1.03 -9.10
N LEU A 476 17.14 0.80 -10.39
CA LEU A 476 18.46 1.00 -11.01
C LEU A 476 18.86 2.48 -11.04
N GLU A 477 17.92 3.38 -11.32
CA GLU A 477 18.13 4.82 -11.23
C GLU A 477 18.61 5.18 -9.81
N LEU A 478 17.88 4.77 -8.77
CA LEU A 478 18.22 5.05 -7.36
C LEU A 478 19.57 4.48 -6.90
N SER A 479 20.04 3.41 -7.54
CA SER A 479 21.35 2.78 -7.29
C SER A 479 22.50 3.44 -8.04
N SER A 480 22.22 4.23 -9.07
CA SER A 480 23.25 4.94 -9.84
C SER A 480 23.78 6.18 -9.09
N SER A 481 25.08 6.45 -9.21
CA SER A 481 25.71 7.67 -8.67
C SER A 481 25.28 8.95 -9.39
N GLU A 482 24.59 8.82 -10.53
CA GLU A 482 24.11 9.92 -11.36
C GLU A 482 22.69 10.38 -11.03
N TYR A 483 22.05 9.88 -9.97
CA TYR A 483 20.77 10.45 -9.54
C TYR A 483 20.99 11.93 -9.18
N PRO A 484 20.54 12.90 -9.99
CA PRO A 484 20.97 14.27 -9.83
C PRO A 484 20.50 14.76 -8.47
N SER A 485 21.45 15.22 -7.66
CA SER A 485 21.24 15.75 -6.31
C SER A 485 20.36 17.02 -6.27
N SER A 486 19.98 17.54 -7.44
CA SER A 486 19.05 18.65 -7.61
C SER A 486 18.46 18.61 -9.02
N ILE A 487 17.17 18.31 -9.16
CA ILE A 487 16.43 18.74 -10.36
C ILE A 487 15.95 20.16 -10.04
N SER A 488 16.61 21.15 -10.61
CA SER A 488 16.15 22.53 -10.58
C SER A 488 14.87 22.64 -11.42
N PRO A 489 13.82 23.37 -10.99
CA PRO A 489 12.66 23.67 -11.83
C PRO A 489 12.99 24.54 -13.07
N SER A 490 14.24 24.99 -13.24
CA SER A 490 14.61 25.97 -14.26
C SER A 490 14.99 25.40 -15.63
N ASP A 491 15.09 24.09 -15.81
CA ASP A 491 15.45 23.50 -17.10
C ASP A 491 14.22 23.22 -17.96
N THR A 492 13.45 24.29 -18.21
CA THR A 492 12.62 24.37 -19.40
C THR A 492 13.57 24.56 -20.60
N PRO A 493 13.51 23.73 -21.66
CA PRO A 493 14.31 23.99 -22.84
C PRO A 493 13.84 25.32 -23.44
N ARG A 494 14.67 26.37 -23.31
CA ARG A 494 14.47 27.60 -24.07
C ARG A 494 14.40 27.21 -25.54
N THR A 495 13.24 27.41 -26.12
CA THR A 495 13.00 27.36 -27.56
C THR A 495 14.10 28.15 -28.26
N ARG A 496 15.00 27.46 -28.96
CA ARG A 496 15.88 28.11 -29.94
C ARG A 496 14.96 28.62 -31.05
N GLN A 497 14.67 29.92 -31.03
CA GLN A 497 14.10 30.59 -32.19
C GLN A 497 15.09 30.45 -33.34
N PHE A 498 14.74 29.61 -34.32
CA PHE A 498 15.37 29.66 -35.63
C PHE A 498 14.78 30.86 -36.37
N ASN A 499 15.57 31.93 -36.47
CA ASN A 499 15.33 33.02 -37.41
C ASN A 499 15.56 32.49 -38.83
N VAL A 500 14.47 32.15 -39.54
CA VAL A 500 14.52 31.98 -40.99
C VAL A 500 14.30 33.35 -41.60
N LYS A 501 15.39 33.96 -42.09
CA LYS A 501 15.31 35.08 -43.03
C LYS A 501 14.67 34.55 -44.31
N ALA A 502 13.49 35.07 -44.65
CA ALA A 502 12.94 34.95 -45.99
C ALA A 502 13.71 35.90 -46.91
N SER A 503 14.20 35.34 -48.01
CA SER A 503 14.67 36.05 -49.20
C SER A 503 13.88 35.47 -50.35
N LEU A 504 12.83 36.19 -50.74
CA LEU A 504 12.40 36.55 -52.09
C LEU A 504 11.09 37.34 -51.99
#